data_AF-A0A7Y2H0Y0-F1
#
_entry.id   AF-A0A7Y2H0Y0-F1
#
_cell.length_a   1.000
_cell.length_b   1.000
_cell.length_c   1.000
_cell.angle_alpha   90.00
_cell.angle_beta   90.00
_cell.angle_gamma   90.00
#
_symmetry.space_group_name_H-M   'P 1'
#
loop_
_entity.id
_entity.type
_entity.pdbx_description
1 polymer ?
#
loop_
_entity_poly.entity_id
_entity_poly.type
_entity_poly.pdbx_seq_one_letter_code
_entity_poly.pdbx_strand_id
1 'polypeptide(L)'
;MKIRSVEFATGATDFGGMPVDPRPEVAFVGRSNVGKSSLINMVTGRKKIARTSGTPGKTTEINFFLVDDRFFLVDLPGFGYAKTSRTRRDKWQLLI
;
A
#
# COMPACT_ATOMS: atom_id res chain seq x y z
N MET A 1 14.41 -14.47 5.34
CA MET A 1 14.86 -13.05 5.41
C MET A 1 14.37 -12.46 6.73
N LYS A 2 15.23 -11.77 7.50
CA LYS A 2 14.85 -11.15 8.77
C LYS A 2 14.87 -9.63 8.60
N ILE A 3 13.70 -9.01 8.54
CA ILE A 3 13.53 -7.56 8.45
C ILE A 3 13.93 -6.93 9.79
N ARG A 4 14.75 -5.88 9.77
CA ARG A 4 15.27 -5.19 10.96
C ARG A 4 14.55 -3.85 11.16
N SER A 5 14.40 -3.06 10.10
CA SER A 5 13.69 -1.78 10.12
C SER A 5 12.63 -1.72 9.03
N VAL A 6 11.51 -1.07 9.36
CA VAL A 6 10.48 -0.70 8.40
C VAL A 6 9.94 0.64 8.82
N GLU A 7 9.94 1.60 7.90
CA GLU A 7 9.50 2.97 8.13
C GLU A 7 8.45 3.35 7.08
N PHE A 8 7.42 4.06 7.51
CA PHE A 8 6.48 4.66 6.57
C PHE A 8 7.15 5.85 5.89
N ALA A 9 7.33 5.78 4.58
CA ALA A 9 7.99 6.81 3.80
C ALA A 9 6.97 7.88 3.34
N THR A 10 5.95 7.48 2.59
CA THR A 10 4.93 8.39 2.07
C THR A 10 3.63 7.67 1.69
N GLY A 11 2.53 8.42 1.67
CA GLY A 11 1.24 8.01 1.12
C GLY A 11 0.94 8.86 -0.11
N ALA A 12 1.09 8.27 -1.30
CA ALA A 12 0.91 8.98 -2.56
C ALA A 12 -0.55 8.89 -3.04
N THR A 13 -1.17 10.03 -3.35
CA THR A 13 -2.53 10.07 -3.94
C THR A 13 -2.51 10.24 -5.46
N ASP A 14 -1.35 10.57 -6.02
CA ASP A 14 -1.03 10.69 -7.43
C ASP A 14 0.44 10.34 -7.68
N PHE A 15 0.87 10.34 -8.95
CA PHE A 15 2.25 10.06 -9.33
C PHE A 15 3.27 11.09 -8.79
N GLY A 16 2.84 12.34 -8.54
CA GLY A 16 3.72 13.39 -8.03
C GLY A 16 4.09 13.21 -6.55
N GLY A 17 3.24 12.52 -5.78
CA GLY A 17 3.49 12.17 -4.38
C GLY A 17 4.35 10.91 -4.17
N MET A 18 4.77 10.23 -5.24
CA MET A 18 5.62 9.04 -5.16
C MET A 18 7.06 9.40 -4.77
N PRO A 19 7.76 8.56 -4.01
CA PRO A 19 9.16 8.79 -3.70
C PRO A 19 9.99 8.72 -4.99
N VAL A 20 10.85 9.71 -5.21
CA VAL A 20 11.83 9.71 -6.30
C VAL A 20 13.10 9.05 -5.76
N ASP A 21 13.13 7.72 -5.76
CA ASP A 21 14.21 6.91 -5.19
C ASP A 21 14.49 5.70 -6.11
N PRO A 22 15.76 5.39 -6.45
CA PRO A 22 16.09 4.29 -7.36
C PRO A 22 16.00 2.89 -6.74
N ARG A 23 15.69 2.79 -5.44
CA ARG A 23 15.58 1.50 -4.74
C ARG A 23 14.45 0.65 -5.34
N PRO A 24 14.59 -0.69 -5.34
CA PRO A 24 13.55 -1.58 -5.82
C PRO A 24 12.23 -1.43 -5.05
N GLU A 25 11.12 -1.68 -5.74
CA GLU A 25 9.77 -1.65 -5.16
C GLU A 25 9.08 -3.01 -5.27
N VAL A 26 8.40 -3.44 -4.21
CA VAL A 26 7.59 -4.66 -4.17
C VAL A 26 6.15 -4.27 -3.83
N ALA A 27 5.29 -4.29 -4.84
CA ALA A 27 3.90 -3.87 -4.71
C ALA A 27 2.95 -5.02 -4.34
N PHE A 28 2.07 -4.76 -3.37
CA PHE A 28 0.94 -5.64 -3.03
C PHE A 28 -0.35 -5.07 -3.60
N VAL A 29 -1.04 -5.88 -4.42
CA VAL A 29 -2.37 -5.57 -4.97
C VAL A 29 -3.34 -6.70 -4.68
N GLY A 30 -4.62 -6.38 -4.53
CA GLY A 30 -5.65 -7.40 -4.31
C GLY A 30 -7.03 -6.77 -4.12
N ARG A 31 -8.06 -7.61 -4.00
CA ARG A 31 -9.42 -7.12 -3.69
C ARG A 31 -9.47 -6.44 -2.32
N SER A 32 -10.36 -5.48 -2.15
CA SER A 32 -10.61 -4.89 -0.82
C SER A 32 -11.01 -5.99 0.18
N ASN A 33 -10.48 -5.91 1.40
CA ASN A 33 -10.64 -6.89 2.48
C ASN A 33 -10.09 -8.31 2.22
N VAL A 34 -9.25 -8.52 1.18
CA VAL A 34 -8.62 -9.83 0.93
C VAL A 34 -7.55 -10.22 1.97
N GLY A 35 -7.18 -9.31 2.88
CA GLY A 35 -6.14 -9.55 3.90
C GLY A 35 -4.75 -8.99 3.58
N LYS A 36 -4.61 -8.16 2.54
CA LYS A 36 -3.35 -7.51 2.14
C LYS A 36 -2.61 -6.83 3.30
N SER A 37 -3.29 -5.98 4.08
CA SER A 37 -2.66 -5.29 5.21
C SER A 37 -2.23 -6.27 6.33
N SER A 38 -2.95 -7.37 6.51
CA SER A 38 -2.55 -8.44 7.42
C SER A 38 -1.28 -9.15 6.95
N LEU A 39 -1.19 -9.43 5.64
CA LEU A 39 0.02 -9.99 5.03
C LEU A 39 1.22 -9.06 5.18
N ILE A 40 1.05 -7.76 4.93
CA ILE A 40 2.12 -6.77 5.09
C ILE A 40 2.60 -6.72 6.55
N ASN A 41 1.68 -6.66 7.52
CA ASN A 41 2.04 -6.67 8.94
C ASN A 41 2.77 -7.96 9.36
N MET A 42 2.39 -9.11 8.78
CA MET A 42 3.06 -10.39 9.02
C MET A 42 4.47 -10.42 8.42
N VAL A 43 4.63 -10.03 7.15
CA VAL A 43 5.93 -10.03 6.45
C VAL A 43 6.91 -9.07 7.12
N THR A 44 6.44 -7.87 7.50
CA THR A 44 7.26 -6.85 8.18
C THR A 44 7.54 -7.17 9.65
N GLY A 45 6.84 -8.14 10.25
CA GLY A 45 6.90 -8.40 11.69
C GLY A 45 6.38 -7.24 12.55
N ARG A 46 5.61 -6.30 11.97
CA ARG A 46 5.08 -5.12 12.66
C ARG A 46 3.55 -5.21 12.73
N LYS A 47 2.98 -5.13 13.94
CA LYS A 47 1.54 -5.36 14.15
C LYS A 47 0.61 -4.27 13.58
N LYS A 48 1.11 -3.08 13.23
CA LYS A 48 0.29 -1.91 12.89
C LYS A 48 0.92 -0.97 11.84
N ILE A 49 1.84 -1.47 11.01
CA ILE A 49 2.50 -0.61 10.01
C ILE A 49 1.58 -0.33 8.81
N ALA A 50 0.91 -1.37 8.32
CA ALA A 50 -0.21 -1.23 7.40
C ALA A 50 -1.50 -1.12 8.20
N ARG A 51 -2.23 0.00 8.03
CA ARG A 51 -3.50 0.24 8.70
C ARG A 51 -4.55 -0.78 8.22
N THR A 52 -4.89 -1.74 9.08
CA THR A 52 -6.04 -2.63 8.89
C THR A 52 -7.32 -1.87 9.27
N SER A 53 -7.87 -1.04 8.39
CA SER A 53 -9.18 -0.44 8.63
C SER A 53 -10.28 -1.48 8.38
N GLY A 54 -11.16 -1.70 9.36
CA GLY A 54 -12.36 -2.52 9.17
C GLY A 54 -13.44 -1.84 8.32
N THR A 55 -13.27 -0.54 8.00
CA THR A 55 -14.15 0.19 7.09
C THR A 55 -13.55 0.16 5.68
N PRO A 56 -14.18 -0.53 4.72
CA PRO A 56 -13.54 -0.71 3.42
C PRO A 56 -13.64 0.58 2.58
N GLY A 57 -12.63 0.84 1.76
CA GLY A 57 -12.55 2.02 0.89
C GLY A 57 -11.86 3.25 1.51
N LYS A 58 -11.24 3.13 2.69
CA LYS A 58 -10.50 4.23 3.33
C LYS A 58 -9.06 4.40 2.84
N THR A 59 -8.42 3.36 2.31
CA THR A 59 -7.09 3.47 1.71
C THR A 59 -7.25 4.02 0.30
N THR A 60 -7.05 5.33 0.15
CA THR A 60 -7.06 6.06 -1.13
C THR A 60 -5.66 6.48 -1.57
N GLU A 61 -4.63 5.97 -0.91
CA GLU A 61 -3.24 6.34 -1.14
C GLU A 61 -2.44 5.06 -1.39
N ILE A 62 -1.43 5.17 -2.25
CA ILE A 62 -0.37 4.17 -2.40
C ILE A 62 0.61 4.40 -1.25
N ASN A 63 0.72 3.45 -0.33
CA ASN A 63 1.61 3.61 0.82
C ASN A 63 2.97 2.98 0.53
N PHE A 64 4.04 3.72 0.75
CA PHE A 64 5.41 3.26 0.61
C PHE A 64 6.01 3.03 2.00
N PHE A 65 6.57 1.84 2.19
CA PHE A 65 7.28 1.46 3.41
C PHE A 65 8.73 1.12 3.07
N LEU A 66 9.68 1.93 3.55
CA LEU A 66 11.10 1.67 3.38
C LEU A 66 11.52 0.53 4.31
N VAL A 67 12.03 -0.56 3.74
CA VAL A 67 12.47 -1.74 4.48
C VAL A 67 13.99 -1.84 4.46
N ASP A 68 14.59 -1.91 5.65
CA ASP A 68 16.03 -2.07 5.85
C ASP A 68 16.90 -1.07 5.08
N ASP A 69 16.35 0.11 4.70
CA ASP A 69 16.98 1.11 3.82
C ASP A 69 17.36 0.58 2.41
N ARG A 70 16.72 -0.52 1.99
CA ARG A 70 17.12 -1.29 0.79
C ARG A 70 16.10 -1.30 -0.33
N PHE A 71 14.81 -1.31 0.01
CA PHE A 71 13.71 -1.41 -0.95
C PHE A 71 12.42 -0.89 -0.34
N PHE A 72 11.44 -0.59 -1.19
CA PHE A 72 10.10 -0.23 -0.74
C PHE A 72 9.16 -1.43 -0.81
N LEU A 73 8.40 -1.64 0.26
CA LEU A 73 7.13 -2.36 0.18
C LEU A 73 6.04 -1.35 -0.14
N VAL A 74 5.27 -1.62 -1.19
CA VAL A 74 4.25 -0.70 -1.71
C VAL A 74 2.88 -1.32 -1.48
N ASP A 75 2.03 -0.66 -0.69
CA ASP A 75 0.65 -1.08 -0.44
C ASP A 75 -0.29 -0.35 -1.40
N LEU A 76 -0.62 -1.01 -2.52
CA LEU A 76 -1.62 -0.48 -3.45
C LEU A 76 -3.02 -0.64 -2.83
N PRO A 77 -3.95 0.28 -3.09
CA PRO A 77 -5.29 0.14 -2.56
C PRO A 77 -6.04 -0.99 -3.22
N GLY A 78 -6.95 -1.58 -2.44
CA GLY A 78 -7.68 -2.75 -2.90
C GLY A 78 -8.74 -2.38 -3.95
N PHE A 79 -8.84 -3.17 -5.01
CA PHE A 79 -9.87 -3.00 -6.05
C PHE A 79 -11.17 -3.74 -5.70
N GLY A 80 -12.25 -3.41 -6.41
CA GLY A 80 -13.50 -4.19 -6.37
C GLY A 80 -14.45 -3.92 -5.19
N TYR A 81 -14.20 -2.91 -4.34
CA TYR A 81 -15.18 -2.52 -3.32
C TYR A 81 -16.38 -1.79 -3.93
N ALA A 82 -17.57 -2.35 -3.72
CA ALA A 82 -18.83 -1.95 -4.37
C ALA A 82 -19.27 -0.50 -4.10
N LYS A 83 -18.81 0.12 -3.00
CA LYS A 83 -19.25 1.45 -2.56
C LYS A 83 -18.36 2.61 -3.03
N THR A 84 -17.36 2.35 -3.87
CA THR A 84 -16.52 3.39 -4.46
C THR A 84 -17.17 3.99 -5.71
N SER A 85 -17.25 5.31 -5.79
CA SER A 85 -17.78 6.05 -6.96
C SER A 85 -17.04 5.65 -8.24
N ARG A 86 -17.76 5.62 -9.38
CA ARG A 86 -17.18 5.29 -10.71
C ARG A 86 -15.89 6.07 -10.98
N THR A 87 -15.93 7.38 -10.77
CA THR A 87 -14.79 8.30 -10.95
C THR A 87 -13.54 7.89 -10.18
N ARG A 88 -13.70 7.30 -8.98
CA ARG A 88 -12.57 6.85 -8.17
C ARG A 88 -12.05 5.49 -8.66
N ARG A 89 -12.88 4.63 -9.23
CA ARG A 89 -12.41 3.39 -9.88
C ARG A 89 -11.60 3.71 -11.13
N ASP A 90 -12.06 4.66 -11.93
CA ASP A 90 -11.41 5.04 -13.19
C ASP A 90 -10.02 5.64 -12.94
N LYS A 91 -9.88 6.51 -11.92
CA LYS A 91 -8.55 7.01 -11.49
C LYS A 91 -7.61 5.89 -11.04
N TRP A 92 -8.12 4.86 -10.34
CA TRP A 92 -7.30 3.72 -9.92
C TRP A 92 -6.89 2.82 -11.07
N GLN A 93 -7.75 2.60 -12.06
CA GLN A 93 -7.40 1.84 -13.26
C GLN A 93 -6.29 2.48 -14.09
N LEU A 94 -6.04 3.78 -13.93
CA LEU A 94 -4.92 4.47 -14.60
C LEU A 94 -3.58 4.31 -13.85
N LEU A 95 -3.59 3.81 -12.60
CA LEU A 95 -2.42 3.67 -11.74
C LEU A 95 -1.87 2.23 -11.70
N ILE A 96 -2.53 1.28 -12.37
CA ILE A 96 -2.21 -0.16 -12.39
C ILE A 96 -2.18 -0.61 -13.85
#